data_AF-A0A1U8QB37-F1
#
_entry.id   AF-A0A1U8QB37-F1
#
_cell.length_a   1.000
_cell.length_b   1.000
_cell.length_c   1.000
_cell.angle_alpha   90.00
_cell.angle_beta   90.00
_cell.angle_gamma   90.00
#
_symmetry.space_group_name_H-M   'P 1'
#
loop_
_entity.id
_entity.type
_entity.pdbx_description
1 polymer ?
#
loop_
_entity_poly.entity_id
_entity_poly.type
_entity_poly.pdbx_seq_one_letter_code
_entity_poly.pdbx_strand_id
1 'polypeptide(L)'
;MGISHVVADGAASMLFITTWAQMARSNIVDPELTPFLDRTVLHPRVQNEEDTPKFDHIEYKRPPMLVGQVDEMEEQKKETTVAVLKLSSDQVELLKRVANEGRENNGNVDNREYNRYESLAGHIWRCASKARIVSTAGMSPWRDTYGDVRPRRES
;
A
#
# COMPACT_ATOMS: atom_id res chain seq x y z
N MET A 1 -13.48 12.68 13.79
CA MET A 1 -12.31 13.58 13.61
C MET A 1 -12.04 13.68 12.12
N GLY A 2 -12.11 14.86 11.54
CA GLY A 2 -11.57 15.12 10.20
C GLY A 2 -10.21 15.76 10.38
N ILE A 3 -9.15 15.13 9.87
CA ILE A 3 -7.79 15.69 9.89
C ILE A 3 -7.39 15.93 8.44
N SER A 4 -6.90 17.13 8.15
CA SER A 4 -6.39 17.44 6.81
C SER A 4 -5.07 16.71 6.57
N HIS A 5 -5.00 15.90 5.51
CA HIS A 5 -3.76 15.24 5.08
C HIS A 5 -2.65 16.21 4.67
N VAL A 6 -2.97 17.49 4.43
CA VAL A 6 -1.97 18.56 4.20
C VAL A 6 -1.27 18.95 5.50
N VAL A 7 -1.93 18.77 6.64
CA VAL A 7 -1.45 19.22 7.96
C VAL A 7 -0.73 18.10 8.70
N ALA A 8 -1.20 16.86 8.58
CA ALA A 8 -0.68 15.72 9.31
C ALA A 8 -0.70 14.44 8.47
N ASP A 9 0.36 13.65 8.60
CA ASP A 9 0.40 12.27 8.12
C ASP A 9 -0.26 11.31 9.13
N GLY A 10 -0.22 10.01 8.85
CA GLY A 10 -0.82 9.00 9.73
C GLY A 10 -0.18 8.96 11.12
N ALA A 11 1.14 9.12 11.20
CA ALA A 11 1.87 9.10 12.46
C ALA A 11 1.55 10.33 13.33
N ALA A 12 1.63 11.53 12.75
CA ALA A 12 1.29 12.78 13.44
C ALA A 12 -0.18 12.80 13.89
N SER A 13 -1.10 12.27 13.06
CA SER A 13 -2.51 12.14 13.42
C SER A 13 -2.71 11.21 14.63
N MET A 14 -2.01 10.08 14.66
CA MET A 14 -2.09 9.13 15.79
C MET A 14 -1.47 9.72 17.06
N LEU A 15 -0.34 10.42 16.94
CA LEU A 15 0.30 11.12 18.05
C LEU A 15 -0.64 12.15 18.68
N PHE A 16 -1.32 12.94 17.85
CA PHE A 16 -2.33 13.90 18.30
C PHE A 16 -3.49 13.23 19.06
N ILE A 17 -4.02 12.11 18.55
CA ILE A 17 -5.11 11.39 19.24
C ILE A 17 -4.65 10.84 20.58
N THR A 18 -3.45 10.26 20.64
CA THR A 18 -2.88 9.71 21.87
C THR A 18 -2.65 10.80 22.93
N THR A 19 -2.04 11.92 22.55
CA THR A 19 -1.79 13.06 23.45
C THR A 19 -3.10 13.65 23.96
N TRP A 20 -4.08 13.85 23.08
CA TRP A 20 -5.40 14.33 23.48
C TRP A 20 -6.09 13.39 24.48
N ALA A 21 -6.02 12.07 24.24
CA ALA A 21 -6.57 11.08 25.15
C ALA A 21 -5.84 11.01 26.51
N GLN A 22 -4.54 11.33 26.57
CA GLN A 22 -3.81 11.45 27.84
C GLN A 22 -4.23 12.72 28.59
N MET A 23 -4.24 13.87 27.91
CA MET A 23 -4.69 15.15 28.48
C MET A 23 -6.08 15.02 29.10
N ALA A 24 -7.02 14.40 28.38
CA ALA A 24 -8.39 14.21 28.85
C ALA A 24 -8.52 13.29 30.08
N ARG A 25 -7.56 12.37 30.32
CA ARG A 25 -7.62 11.39 31.41
C ARG A 25 -6.84 11.80 32.65
N SER A 26 -5.60 12.26 32.49
CA SER A 26 -4.66 12.47 33.59
C SER A 26 -4.21 13.92 33.75
N ASN A 27 -4.51 14.80 32.78
CA ASN A 27 -3.96 16.16 32.66
C ASN A 27 -2.42 16.21 32.73
N ILE A 28 -1.76 15.08 32.48
CA ILE A 28 -0.30 14.92 32.41
C ILE A 28 0.02 14.38 31.03
N VAL A 29 0.83 15.11 30.29
CA VAL A 29 1.28 14.73 28.94
C VAL A 29 2.69 14.19 29.08
N ASP A 30 2.91 13.02 28.50
CA ASP A 30 4.25 12.44 28.41
C ASP A 30 5.17 13.38 27.58
N PRO A 31 6.31 13.82 28.12
CA PRO A 31 7.27 14.63 27.37
C PRO A 31 7.72 13.99 26.05
N GLU A 32 7.75 12.66 25.95
CA GLU A 32 8.10 11.94 24.72
C GLU A 32 7.10 12.15 23.58
N LEU A 33 5.87 12.57 23.89
CA LEU A 33 4.83 12.84 22.91
C LEU A 33 4.81 14.30 22.43
N THR A 34 5.81 15.11 22.82
CA THR A 34 5.93 16.50 22.40
C THR A 34 6.30 16.56 20.91
N PRO A 35 5.46 17.13 20.04
CA PRO A 35 5.75 17.20 18.62
C PRO A 35 6.86 18.23 18.34
N PHE A 36 7.72 17.91 17.38
CA PHE A 36 8.67 18.87 16.84
C PHE A 36 7.99 19.72 15.76
N LEU A 37 7.87 21.04 16.00
CA LEU A 37 7.07 21.94 15.17
C LEU A 37 7.87 22.78 14.18
N ASP A 38 9.20 22.82 14.34
CA ASP A 38 10.04 23.63 13.48
C ASP A 38 10.21 22.97 12.10
N ARG A 39 9.44 23.43 11.11
CA ARG A 39 9.50 22.94 9.73
C ARG A 39 10.72 23.43 8.96
N THR A 40 11.55 24.31 9.54
CA THR A 40 12.77 24.78 8.88
C THR A 40 13.76 23.64 8.64
N VAL A 41 13.75 22.60 9.48
CA VAL A 41 14.58 21.40 9.30
C VAL A 41 14.27 20.61 8.03
N LEU A 42 13.06 20.77 7.48
CA LEU A 42 12.61 20.10 6.26
C LEU A 42 12.79 20.96 5.01
N HIS A 43 13.36 22.18 5.13
CA HIS A 43 13.59 23.01 3.96
C HIS A 43 14.58 22.30 3.03
N PRO A 44 14.24 22.17 1.73
CA PRO A 44 15.20 21.74 0.73
C PRO A 44 16.42 22.66 0.83
N ARG A 45 17.60 22.08 1.00
CA ARG A 45 18.85 22.83 0.85
C ARG A 45 18.80 23.45 -0.54
N VAL A 46 19.15 24.73 -0.62
CA VAL A 46 19.11 25.56 -1.84
C VAL A 46 19.39 24.71 -3.07
N GLN A 47 18.39 24.64 -3.95
CA GLN A 47 18.52 23.96 -5.23
C GLN A 47 19.63 24.65 -6.01
N ASN A 48 20.76 23.96 -6.17
CA ASN A 48 21.76 24.41 -7.12
C ASN A 48 21.26 24.09 -8.52
N GLU A 49 21.73 24.81 -9.53
CA GLU A 49 21.28 24.67 -10.94
C GLU A 49 21.48 23.25 -11.52
N GLU A 50 22.16 22.33 -10.80
CA GLU A 50 22.36 20.92 -11.14
C GLU A 50 21.27 19.94 -10.64
N ASP A 51 20.29 20.40 -9.86
CA ASP A 51 19.22 19.56 -9.28
C ASP A 51 18.12 19.20 -10.28
N THR A 52 18.51 18.48 -11.35
CA THR A 52 17.55 17.79 -12.21
C THR A 52 16.95 16.58 -11.46
N PRO A 53 15.65 16.29 -11.64
CA PRO A 53 15.01 15.15 -11.00
C PRO A 53 15.74 13.85 -11.35
N LYS A 54 16.31 13.17 -10.34
CA LYS A 54 17.00 11.88 -10.55
C LYS A 54 16.06 10.75 -10.96
N PHE A 55 14.77 10.91 -10.67
CA PHE A 55 13.74 9.92 -10.92
C PHE A 55 12.52 10.58 -11.55
N ASP A 56 11.81 9.78 -12.32
CA ASP A 56 10.52 10.19 -12.84
C ASP A 56 9.47 10.20 -11.72
N HIS A 57 9.06 11.40 -11.33
CA HIS A 57 8.13 11.61 -10.22
C HIS A 57 6.68 11.40 -10.66
N ILE A 58 6.17 10.20 -10.44
CA ILE A 58 4.78 9.83 -10.76
C ILE A 58 3.76 10.68 -10.00
N GLU A 59 4.15 11.31 -8.88
CA GLU A 59 3.30 12.17 -8.07
C GLU A 59 2.89 13.45 -8.80
N TYR A 60 3.71 13.92 -9.76
CA TYR A 60 3.39 15.07 -10.61
C TYR A 60 2.78 14.66 -11.96
N LYS A 61 2.53 13.37 -12.17
CA LYS A 61 1.91 12.83 -13.37
C LYS A 61 0.44 12.60 -13.14
N ARG A 62 -0.33 12.56 -14.24
CA ARG A 62 -1.71 12.10 -14.19
C ARG A 62 -1.72 10.65 -13.67
N PRO A 63 -2.58 10.30 -12.69
CA PRO A 63 -2.72 8.93 -12.23
C PRO A 63 -3.01 7.98 -13.41
N PRO A 64 -2.42 6.77 -13.44
CA PRO A 64 -2.71 5.80 -14.48
C PRO A 64 -4.19 5.43 -14.46
N MET A 65 -4.88 5.63 -15.58
CA MET A 65 -6.29 5.29 -15.74
C MET A 65 -6.44 3.77 -15.89
N LEU A 66 -7.53 3.21 -15.35
CA LEU A 66 -7.91 1.82 -15.65
C LEU A 66 -8.13 1.67 -17.16
N VAL A 67 -7.57 0.62 -17.76
CA VAL A 67 -7.66 0.34 -19.21
C VAL A 67 -9.14 0.37 -19.63
N GLY A 68 -9.50 1.31 -20.51
CA GLY A 68 -10.84 1.42 -21.10
C GLY A 68 -11.70 2.59 -20.62
N GLN A 69 -11.25 3.43 -19.68
CA GLN A 69 -12.02 4.62 -19.24
C GLN A 69 -11.30 5.94 -19.56
N VAL A 70 -12.08 6.89 -20.09
CA VAL A 70 -11.62 8.21 -20.58
C VAL A 70 -11.85 9.32 -19.55
N ASP A 71 -12.61 9.05 -18.47
CA ASP A 71 -13.03 10.07 -17.50
C ASP A 71 -12.86 9.62 -16.04
N GLU A 72 -12.10 10.41 -15.27
CA GLU A 72 -11.90 10.25 -13.81
C GLU A 72 -13.22 10.46 -13.04
N MET A 73 -14.13 11.26 -13.58
CA MET A 73 -15.41 11.57 -12.95
C MET A 73 -16.36 10.36 -12.96
N GLU A 74 -16.24 9.49 -13.95
CA GLU A 74 -17.02 8.25 -14.06
C GLU A 74 -16.51 7.17 -13.09
N GLU A 75 -15.22 7.14 -12.77
CA GLU A 75 -14.69 6.28 -11.69
C GLU A 75 -15.23 6.69 -10.31
N GLN A 76 -15.28 7.99 -10.02
CA GLN A 76 -15.75 8.49 -8.72
C GLN A 76 -17.25 8.25 -8.49
N LYS A 77 -18.04 8.12 -9.56
CA LYS A 77 -19.48 7.82 -9.49
C LYS A 77 -19.79 6.34 -9.28
N LYS A 78 -18.80 5.44 -9.41
CA LYS A 78 -19.04 4.00 -9.22
C LYS A 78 -19.43 3.73 -7.78
N GLU A 79 -20.51 2.97 -7.62
CA GLU A 79 -20.96 2.53 -6.31
C GLU A 79 -19.86 1.72 -5.63
N THR A 80 -19.39 2.22 -4.50
CA THR A 80 -18.31 1.61 -3.73
C THR A 80 -18.85 1.19 -2.37
N THR A 81 -18.85 -0.10 -2.10
CA THR A 81 -19.19 -0.65 -0.79
C THR A 81 -17.93 -0.95 0.00
N VAL A 82 -17.91 -0.55 1.27
CA VAL A 82 -16.81 -0.83 2.20
C VAL A 82 -17.19 -2.01 3.08
N ALA A 83 -16.28 -2.99 3.19
CA ALA A 83 -16.42 -4.12 4.10
C ALA A 83 -15.16 -4.24 4.96
N VAL A 84 -15.35 -4.59 6.24
CA VAL A 84 -14.25 -4.85 7.17
C VAL A 84 -14.05 -6.36 7.28
N LEU A 85 -12.90 -6.85 6.82
CA LEU A 85 -12.52 -8.25 6.93
C LEU A 85 -11.68 -8.46 8.18
N LYS A 86 -12.18 -9.25 9.13
CA LYS A 86 -11.45 -9.62 10.34
C LYS A 86 -10.57 -10.83 10.04
N LEU A 87 -9.29 -10.73 10.34
CA LEU A 87 -8.33 -11.83 10.24
C LEU A 87 -7.93 -12.27 11.65
N SER A 88 -7.98 -13.58 11.92
CA SER A 88 -7.47 -14.14 13.18
C SER A 88 -5.95 -14.20 13.17
N SER A 89 -5.33 -14.32 14.35
CA SER A 89 -3.88 -14.52 14.46
C SER A 89 -3.42 -15.76 13.70
N ASP A 90 -4.16 -16.86 13.80
CA ASP A 90 -3.85 -18.12 13.11
C ASP A 90 -3.89 -17.96 11.59
N GLN A 91 -4.86 -17.19 11.07
CA GLN A 91 -4.93 -16.88 9.64
C GLN A 91 -3.75 -16.02 9.19
N VAL A 92 -3.35 -15.03 9.99
CA VAL A 92 -2.19 -14.17 9.72
C VAL A 92 -0.90 -14.99 9.72
N GLU A 93 -0.74 -15.90 10.67
CA GLU A 93 0.43 -16.78 10.76
C GLU A 93 0.46 -17.79 9.61
N LEU A 94 -0.68 -18.37 9.25
CA LEU A 94 -0.80 -19.24 8.09
C LEU A 94 -0.41 -18.50 6.80
N LEU A 95 -0.92 -17.29 6.58
CA LEU A 95 -0.57 -16.48 5.41
C LEU A 95 0.93 -16.17 5.36
N LYS A 96 1.53 -15.83 6.51
CA LYS A 96 2.98 -15.60 6.59
C LYS A 96 3.77 -16.87 6.28
N ARG A 97 3.33 -18.03 6.79
CA ARG A 97 3.97 -19.32 6.51
C ARG A 97 3.93 -19.62 5.01
N VAL A 98 2.74 -19.58 4.40
CA VAL A 98 2.55 -19.84 2.97
C VAL A 98 3.37 -18.87 2.10
N ALA A 99 3.46 -17.60 2.47
CA ALA A 99 4.27 -16.62 1.73
C ALA A 99 5.78 -16.91 1.76
N ASN A 100 6.24 -17.65 2.77
CA ASN A 100 7.65 -18.00 3.00
C ASN A 100 7.98 -19.47 2.71
N GLU A 101 7.01 -20.28 2.24
CA GLU A 101 7.27 -21.66 1.85
C GLU A 101 8.35 -21.73 0.78
N GLY A 102 9.35 -22.59 1.00
CA GLY A 102 10.48 -22.77 0.08
C GLY A 102 11.56 -21.68 0.14
N ARG A 103 11.44 -20.68 1.02
CA ARG A 103 12.54 -19.76 1.33
C ARG A 103 13.38 -20.30 2.47
N GLU A 104 14.57 -20.77 2.17
CA GLU A 104 15.57 -21.09 3.17
C GLU A 104 16.39 -19.84 3.51
N ASN A 105 16.36 -19.41 4.78
CA ASN A 105 17.16 -18.27 5.22
C ASN A 105 18.65 -18.66 5.27
N ASN A 106 19.30 -18.65 4.11
CA ASN A 106 20.71 -19.02 3.94
C ASN A 106 21.68 -17.87 4.29
N GLY A 107 21.22 -16.89 5.07
CA GLY A 107 22.01 -15.71 5.45
C GLY A 107 22.22 -14.68 4.33
N ASN A 108 21.68 -14.91 3.13
CA ASN A 108 21.66 -13.92 2.05
C ASN A 108 20.52 -12.90 2.29
N VAL A 109 20.85 -11.61 2.27
CA VAL A 109 19.90 -10.50 2.44
C VAL A 109 18.76 -10.56 1.41
N ASP A 110 19.06 -11.06 0.20
CA ASP A 110 18.08 -11.20 -0.89
C ASP A 110 17.07 -12.33 -0.66
N ASN A 111 17.35 -13.25 0.27
CA ASN A 111 16.46 -14.36 0.62
C ASN A 111 15.88 -14.27 2.03
N ARG A 112 15.69 -13.04 2.53
CA ARG A 112 15.02 -12.83 3.81
C ARG A 112 13.56 -13.29 3.76
N GLU A 113 13.06 -13.77 4.88
CA GLU A 113 11.64 -14.05 5.05
C GLU A 113 10.81 -12.76 4.99
N TYR A 114 9.63 -12.85 4.38
CA TYR A 114 8.62 -11.82 4.43
C TYR A 114 8.03 -11.67 5.83
N ASN A 115 7.85 -10.42 6.23
CA ASN A 115 7.16 -10.09 7.47
C ASN A 115 5.63 -10.23 7.30
N ARG A 116 4.90 -10.06 8.41
CA ARG A 116 3.42 -10.15 8.42
C ARG A 116 2.78 -9.14 7.45
N TYR A 117 3.27 -7.91 7.44
CA TYR A 117 2.73 -6.84 6.59
C TYR A 117 2.92 -7.17 5.10
N GLU A 118 4.12 -7.56 4.70
CA GLU A 118 4.45 -7.94 3.30
C GLU A 118 3.59 -9.13 2.84
N SER A 119 3.47 -10.16 3.70
CA SER A 119 2.68 -11.36 3.40
C SER A 119 1.18 -11.04 3.22
N LEU A 120 0.61 -10.21 4.10
CA LEU A 120 -0.79 -9.80 4.02
C LEU A 120 -1.05 -8.88 2.82
N ALA A 121 -0.19 -7.88 2.60
CA ALA A 121 -0.31 -6.96 1.48
C ALA A 121 -0.29 -7.70 0.14
N GLY A 122 0.64 -8.66 -0.01
CA GLY A 122 0.71 -9.51 -1.19
C GLY A 122 -0.55 -10.37 -1.39
N HIS A 123 -1.10 -10.94 -0.31
CA HIS A 123 -2.34 -11.70 -0.38
C HIS A 123 -3.53 -10.84 -0.79
N ILE A 124 -3.69 -9.65 -0.20
CA ILE A 124 -4.75 -8.69 -0.54
C ILE A 124 -4.62 -8.26 -2.01
N TRP A 125 -3.40 -7.95 -2.46
CA TRP A 125 -3.14 -7.59 -3.86
C TRP A 125 -3.56 -8.70 -4.82
N ARG A 126 -3.22 -9.96 -4.51
CA ARG A 126 -3.62 -11.12 -5.30
C ARG A 126 -5.14 -11.29 -5.35
N CYS A 127 -5.82 -11.17 -4.22
CA CYS A 127 -7.28 -11.28 -4.13
C CYS A 127 -7.98 -10.16 -4.91
N ALA A 128 -7.54 -8.90 -4.73
CA ALA A 128 -8.07 -7.75 -5.46
C ALA A 128 -7.87 -7.88 -6.98
N SER A 129 -6.69 -8.33 -7.41
CA SER A 129 -6.38 -8.55 -8.83
C SER A 129 -7.30 -9.60 -9.45
N LYS A 130 -7.52 -10.73 -8.76
CA LYS A 130 -8.43 -11.78 -9.21
C LYS A 130 -9.88 -11.30 -9.30
N ALA A 131 -10.35 -10.53 -8.31
CA ALA A 131 -11.71 -9.99 -8.30
C ALA A 131 -11.97 -9.02 -9.48
N ARG A 132 -10.97 -8.22 -9.86
CA ARG A 132 -11.05 -7.34 -11.03
C ARG A 132 -11.17 -8.10 -12.35
N ILE A 133 -10.47 -9.23 -12.50
CA ILE A 133 -10.57 -10.06 -13.71
C ILE A 133 -11.95 -10.72 -13.80
N VAL A 134 -12.48 -11.23 -12.68
CA VAL A 134 -13.81 -11.86 -12.65
C VAL A 134 -14.92 -10.88 -12.98
N SER A 135 -14.83 -9.63 -12.52
CA SER A 135 -15.82 -8.58 -12.85
C SER A 135 -15.77 -8.20 -14.34
N THR A 136 -14.59 -8.20 -14.97
CA THR A 136 -14.49 -8.01 -16.43
C THR A 136 -15.00 -9.21 -17.24
N ALA A 137 -14.99 -10.42 -16.66
CA ALA A 137 -15.50 -11.64 -17.30
C ALA A 137 -17.03 -11.80 -17.21
N GLY A 138 -17.73 -10.91 -16.48
CA GLY A 138 -19.20 -10.84 -16.45
C GLY A 138 -19.83 -10.38 -17.77
N MET A 139 -19.05 -9.76 -18.66
CA MET A 139 -19.32 -9.75 -20.10
C MET A 139 -18.85 -11.11 -20.67
N SER A 140 -19.74 -12.07 -20.80
CA SER A 140 -19.41 -13.43 -21.30
C SER A 140 -19.13 -13.45 -22.82
N PRO A 141 -18.47 -14.49 -23.38
CA PRO A 141 -17.48 -15.40 -22.80
C PRO A 141 -16.34 -15.74 -23.78
N TRP A 142 -15.08 -15.48 -23.44
CA TRP A 142 -13.98 -16.33 -23.95
C TRP A 142 -13.03 -16.66 -22.80
N ARG A 143 -13.24 -17.86 -22.29
CA ARG A 143 -12.32 -18.57 -21.42
C ARG A 143 -11.17 -19.06 -22.29
N ASP A 144 -10.23 -18.18 -22.64
CA ASP A 144 -8.98 -18.61 -23.27
C ASP A 144 -8.02 -19.07 -22.17
N THR A 145 -8.01 -20.38 -21.98
CA THR A 145 -6.90 -21.07 -21.34
C THR A 145 -5.63 -20.78 -22.15
N TYR A 146 -4.74 -19.95 -21.62
CA TYR A 146 -3.36 -19.91 -22.09
C TYR A 146 -2.70 -21.25 -21.77
N GLY A 147 -2.80 -22.19 -22.71
CA GLY A 147 -1.84 -23.28 -22.83
C GLY A 147 -0.52 -22.70 -23.33
N ASP A 148 0.58 -23.03 -22.67
CA ASP A 148 1.91 -22.73 -23.19
C ASP A 148 2.15 -23.58 -24.45
N VAL A 149 2.26 -22.95 -25.61
CA VAL A 149 2.49 -23.60 -26.92
C VAL A 149 3.92 -23.38 -27.41
N ARG A 150 4.90 -23.24 -26.50
CA ARG A 150 6.30 -23.19 -26.93
C ARG A 150 6.81 -24.59 -27.32
N PRO A 151 7.29 -24.80 -28.56
CA PRO A 151 7.97 -26.05 -28.89
C PRO A 151 9.30 -26.10 -28.13
N ARG A 152 9.50 -27.21 -27.42
CA ARG A 152 10.80 -27.61 -26.86
C ARG A 152 11.78 -27.74 -28.04
N ARG A 153 12.71 -26.80 -28.18
CA ARG A 153 13.89 -27.00 -29.02
C ARG A 153 14.86 -27.91 -28.28
N GLU A 154 15.08 -29.08 -28.83
CA GLU A 154 16.25 -29.90 -28.55
C GLU A 154 17.47 -29.25 -29.22
N SER A 155 18.53 -29.03 -28.45
CA SER A 155 19.93 -29.06 -28.86
C SER A 155 20.80 -29.13 -27.61
#